data_AF-A0A521PYM2-F1
#
_entry.id   AF-A0A521PYM2-F1
#
_cell.length_a   1.000
_cell.length_b   1.000
_cell.length_c   1.000
_cell.angle_alpha   90.00
_cell.angle_beta   90.00
_cell.angle_gamma   90.00
#
_symmetry.space_group_name_H-M   'P 1'
#
loop_
_entity.id
_entity.type
_entity.pdbx_description
1 polymer ?
#
loop_
_entity_poly.entity_id
_entity_poly.type
_entity_poly.pdbx_seq_one_letter_code
_entity_poly.pdbx_strand_id
1 'polypeptide(L)'
;MTDFSKIEDSIVEIRKRNGKVTNFNKDKITNAIYKAIAATGEANRGLAEELTGGVLKKLIEQGFAASHPPSVEDIQDMVESTLIERGYSEIAKAYIVYRHERRKLRDEKMKVLNTKLLDPVAKKFDLNCLRVLASRYLMRNNKSEIIESPEAMFERVAILVGLGDVLYDNKVFSIEGNIKQDTEEAKRYLDKLGDFDYKFKIGDYYLNKWHFRGLINHYISLAKKGQMKLSFKELLTLIASKKLDDYADKITEYMELMTLQDFLPNSPTMMNAGGRLGQLSACFVLDMQDDMEKIMKSTSDAALIFKSGGGVGINYSDLRQEGDIVASTSGVASGPVSFMNIINTVTEVVKQGGKRRGANMGILETWHPDIEKFITNKTQPGILENFNVSVGVWEDFWQALVNTEDGKYMLRNPRDKSPIREINSHQLIDLIALSAWKSAEPGLIFFDLINKYNVFAKARGMPLRATNPCGEQSLYPYESCNLGSINLANLVKRKADGQYEFDWQRYEETIRKTTRFLDNIIDMNHYPVQEIDVASKESRRIGLGVMGVADL
;
A
#
# COMPACT_ATOMS: atom_id res chain seq x y z
N MET A 1 47.84 22.97 28.30
CA MET A 1 46.69 22.99 27.37
C MET A 1 47.24 22.78 25.97
N THR A 2 47.15 21.54 25.48
CA THR A 2 47.54 21.23 24.10
C THR A 2 46.40 21.67 23.20
N ASP A 3 46.69 22.54 22.24
CA ASP A 3 45.72 23.11 21.31
C ASP A 3 45.20 22.03 20.35
N PHE A 4 43.97 21.57 20.56
CA PHE A 4 43.32 20.52 19.77
C PHE A 4 42.81 21.02 18.41
N SER A 5 42.89 22.32 18.12
CA SER A 5 42.40 22.88 16.84
C SER A 5 43.18 22.38 15.62
N LYS A 6 44.47 22.05 15.77
CA LYS A 6 45.31 21.53 14.66
C LYS A 6 45.12 20.05 14.34
N ILE A 7 44.41 19.28 15.17
CA ILE A 7 44.20 17.84 15.00
C ILE A 7 42.98 17.57 14.10
N GLU A 8 42.03 18.48 14.03
CA GLU A 8 40.84 18.34 13.17
C GLU A 8 41.16 18.48 11.67
N ASP A 9 42.29 19.11 11.31
CA ASP A 9 42.65 19.40 9.91
C ASP A 9 43.36 18.25 9.16
N SER A 10 43.73 17.15 9.82
CA SER A 10 44.57 16.11 9.19
C SER A 10 43.78 14.94 8.58
N ILE A 11 42.60 14.62 9.11
CA ILE A 11 41.72 13.55 8.60
C ILE A 11 40.43 14.19 8.07
N VAL A 12 40.45 14.51 6.78
CA VAL A 12 39.32 15.18 6.10
C VAL A 12 38.31 14.15 5.57
N GLU A 13 38.77 12.92 5.29
CA GLU A 13 38.00 11.91 4.57
C GLU A 13 38.02 10.54 5.27
N ILE A 14 36.97 9.75 5.03
CA ILE A 14 36.85 8.36 5.48
C ILE A 14 36.40 7.47 4.32
N ARG A 15 37.01 6.29 4.20
CA ARG A 15 36.61 5.26 3.24
C ARG A 15 35.51 4.38 3.83
N LYS A 16 34.32 4.42 3.22
CA LYS A 16 33.18 3.56 3.58
C LYS A 16 33.41 2.13 3.10
N ARG A 17 32.64 1.19 3.68
CA ARG A 17 32.69 -0.25 3.33
C ARG A 17 32.30 -0.55 1.87
N ASN A 18 31.60 0.36 1.20
CA ASN A 18 31.30 0.26 -0.24
C ASN A 18 32.41 0.89 -1.12
N GLY A 19 33.55 1.28 -0.55
CA GLY A 19 34.65 1.93 -1.24
C GLY A 19 34.50 3.45 -1.42
N LYS A 20 33.30 4.03 -1.20
CA LYS A 20 33.08 5.48 -1.36
C LYS A 20 33.82 6.26 -0.28
N VAL A 21 34.51 7.31 -0.70
CA VAL A 21 35.15 8.27 0.20
C VAL A 21 34.14 9.38 0.53
N THR A 22 34.05 9.75 1.80
CA THR A 22 33.14 10.79 2.30
C THR A 22 33.84 11.64 3.34
N ASN A 23 33.34 12.86 3.57
CA ASN A 23 33.86 13.72 4.64
C ASN A 23 33.83 13.02 6.00
N PHE A 24 34.92 13.21 6.73
CA PHE A 24 35.07 12.76 8.10
C PHE A 24 34.08 13.50 9.01
N ASN A 25 33.51 12.81 9.99
CA ASN A 25 32.61 13.39 10.97
C ASN A 25 32.91 12.77 12.34
N LYS A 26 33.53 13.58 13.20
CA LYS A 26 33.94 13.23 14.56
C LYS A 26 32.77 12.78 15.44
N ASP A 27 31.61 13.43 15.32
CA ASP A 27 30.43 13.11 16.14
C ASP A 27 29.95 11.67 15.95
N LYS A 28 30.20 11.05 14.79
CA LYS A 28 29.86 9.63 14.58
C LYS A 28 30.66 8.70 15.49
N ILE A 29 31.93 9.03 15.75
CA ILE A 29 32.78 8.27 16.68
C ILE A 29 32.34 8.55 18.10
N THR A 30 32.20 9.83 18.47
CA THR A 30 31.74 10.25 19.80
C THR A 30 30.41 9.61 20.17
N ASN A 31 29.43 9.61 19.27
CA ASN A 31 28.13 8.98 19.52
C ASN A 31 28.23 7.46 19.66
N ALA A 32 29.15 6.80 18.97
CA ALA A 32 29.35 5.36 19.09
C ALA A 32 29.99 5.00 20.44
N ILE A 33 31.00 5.76 20.88
CA ILE A 33 31.62 5.62 22.20
C ILE A 33 30.61 5.94 23.30
N TYR A 34 29.87 7.05 23.17
CA TYR A 34 28.84 7.46 24.14
C TYR A 34 27.79 6.37 24.36
N LYS A 35 27.34 5.69 23.30
CA LYS A 35 26.40 4.56 23.41
C LYS A 35 27.01 3.38 24.17
N ALA A 36 28.30 3.11 23.99
CA ALA A 36 28.98 2.07 24.76
C ALA A 36 29.12 2.46 26.24
N ILE A 37 29.44 3.72 26.55
CA ILE A 37 29.49 4.24 27.93
C ILE A 37 28.12 4.10 28.59
N ALA A 38 27.06 4.56 27.92
CA ALA A 38 25.69 4.48 28.42
C ALA A 38 25.20 3.04 28.64
N ALA A 39 25.69 2.07 27.86
CA ALA A 39 25.37 0.66 28.05
C ALA A 39 26.04 0.05 29.30
N THR A 40 27.10 0.69 29.82
CA THR A 40 27.84 0.25 31.02
C THR A 40 27.45 0.99 32.30
N GLY A 41 26.60 2.03 32.24
CA GLY A 41 26.22 2.83 33.41
C GLY A 41 25.86 4.28 33.07
N GLU A 42 26.38 5.24 33.85
CA GLU A 42 26.06 6.67 33.68
C GLU A 42 26.62 7.24 32.37
N ALA A 43 25.72 7.79 31.57
CA ALA A 43 26.04 8.36 30.27
C ALA A 43 26.85 9.66 30.41
N ASN A 44 28.15 9.59 30.09
CA ASN A 44 29.05 10.75 30.16
C ASN A 44 29.54 11.15 28.75
N ARG A 45 29.01 12.25 28.23
CA ARG A 45 29.38 12.76 26.90
C ARG A 45 30.76 13.41 26.88
N GLY A 46 31.18 14.05 27.96
CA GLY A 46 32.54 14.62 28.08
C GLY A 46 33.62 13.54 27.99
N LEU A 47 33.40 12.41 28.66
CA LEU A 47 34.28 11.24 28.55
C LEU A 47 34.31 10.68 27.12
N ALA A 48 33.15 10.61 26.44
CA ALA A 48 33.09 10.18 25.04
C ALA A 48 33.91 11.09 24.12
N GLU A 49 33.85 12.41 24.32
CA GLU A 49 34.62 13.40 23.55
C GLU A 49 36.12 13.29 23.81
N GLU A 50 36.52 13.09 25.06
CA GLU A 50 37.92 12.87 25.45
C GLU A 50 38.49 11.60 24.78
N LEU A 51 37.74 10.50 24.84
CA LEU A 51 38.11 9.23 24.22
C LEU A 51 38.18 9.34 22.70
N THR A 52 37.22 10.03 22.06
CA THR A 52 37.30 10.35 20.62
C THR A 52 38.56 11.13 20.29
N GLY A 53 38.96 12.10 21.11
CA GLY A 53 40.23 12.83 20.94
C GLY A 53 41.45 11.89 20.96
N GLY A 54 41.45 10.90 21.86
CA GLY A 54 42.47 9.85 21.89
C GLY A 54 42.51 9.00 20.61
N VAL A 55 41.35 8.62 20.09
CA VAL A 55 41.22 7.85 18.83
C VAL A 55 41.77 8.63 17.64
N LEU A 56 41.43 9.91 17.53
CA LEU A 56 41.93 10.78 16.45
C LEU A 56 43.45 10.89 16.47
N LYS A 57 44.04 11.09 17.66
CA LYS A 57 45.49 11.16 17.82
C LYS A 57 46.16 9.90 17.31
N LYS A 58 45.64 8.72 17.67
CA LYS A 58 46.21 7.45 17.20
C LYS A 58 46.06 7.21 15.70
N LEU A 59 44.93 7.62 15.11
CA LEU A 59 44.77 7.51 13.65
C LEU A 59 45.89 8.30 12.93
N ILE A 60 46.20 9.50 13.41
CA ILE A 60 47.30 10.30 12.85
C ILE A 60 48.66 9.62 13.10
N GLU A 61 48.89 9.08 14.30
CA GLU A 61 50.13 8.35 14.63
C GLU A 61 50.34 7.10 13.76
N GLN A 62 49.26 6.46 13.29
CA GLN A 62 49.33 5.35 12.33
C GLN A 62 49.47 5.79 10.86
N GLY A 63 49.64 7.09 10.61
CA GLY A 63 49.89 7.62 9.27
C GLY A 63 48.64 7.84 8.42
N PHE A 64 47.44 7.80 9.02
CA PHE A 64 46.22 8.19 8.30
C PHE A 64 46.20 9.71 8.09
N ALA A 65 45.92 10.11 6.84
CA ALA A 65 45.92 11.50 6.40
C ALA A 65 44.95 11.68 5.21
N ALA A 66 44.80 12.90 4.70
CA ALA A 66 43.99 13.16 3.50
C ALA A 66 44.40 12.30 2.28
N SER A 67 45.69 12.02 2.11
CA SER A 67 46.21 11.14 1.03
C SER A 67 45.96 9.65 1.27
N HIS A 68 45.69 9.25 2.52
CA HIS A 68 45.44 7.88 2.93
C HIS A 68 44.31 7.85 3.98
N PRO A 69 43.04 7.99 3.55
CA PRO A 69 41.93 8.09 4.48
C PRO A 69 41.65 6.73 5.13
N PRO A 70 41.38 6.71 6.45
CA PRO A 70 41.09 5.49 7.18
C PRO A 70 39.77 4.86 6.71
N SER A 71 39.69 3.53 6.79
CA SER A 71 38.45 2.80 6.60
C SER A 71 37.59 2.82 7.86
N VAL A 72 36.32 2.42 7.71
CA VAL A 72 35.42 2.26 8.87
C VAL A 72 35.94 1.20 9.84
N GLU A 73 36.63 0.14 9.39
CA GLU A 73 37.18 -0.87 10.30
C GLU A 73 38.41 -0.33 11.03
N ASP A 74 39.30 0.43 10.35
CA ASP A 74 40.48 1.03 10.98
C ASP A 74 40.10 1.95 12.16
N ILE A 75 39.05 2.77 11.97
CA ILE A 75 38.52 3.62 13.05
C ILE A 75 37.95 2.76 14.18
N GLN A 76 37.24 1.68 13.87
CA GLN A 76 36.66 0.80 14.89
C GLN A 76 37.75 0.12 15.73
N ASP A 77 38.80 -0.38 15.08
CA ASP A 77 39.94 -1.01 15.75
C ASP A 77 40.68 0.01 16.62
N MET A 78 40.78 1.27 16.16
CA MET A 78 41.38 2.35 16.94
C MET A 78 40.58 2.75 18.17
N VAL A 79 39.24 2.73 18.08
CA VAL A 79 38.36 2.93 19.23
C VAL A 79 38.59 1.84 20.27
N GLU A 80 38.62 0.57 19.85
CA GLU A 80 38.82 -0.57 20.75
C GLU A 80 40.17 -0.49 21.47
N SER A 81 41.27 -0.29 20.72
CA SER A 81 42.61 -0.13 21.29
C SER A 81 42.70 1.06 22.25
N THR A 82 42.07 2.20 21.92
CA THR A 82 42.07 3.39 22.80
C THR A 82 41.32 3.15 24.11
N LEU A 83 40.17 2.46 24.06
CA LEU A 83 39.40 2.13 25.26
C LEU A 83 40.17 1.17 26.18
N ILE A 84 40.83 0.16 25.61
CA ILE A 84 41.61 -0.83 26.37
C ILE A 84 42.84 -0.17 27.03
N GLU A 85 43.63 0.59 26.29
CA GLU A 85 44.87 1.21 26.81
C GLU A 85 44.61 2.25 27.90
N ARG A 86 43.45 2.92 27.86
CA ARG A 86 43.03 3.87 28.90
C ARG A 86 42.34 3.20 30.09
N GLY A 87 42.30 1.87 30.14
CA GLY A 87 41.74 1.10 31.26
C GLY A 87 40.22 0.97 31.28
N TYR A 88 39.53 1.36 30.21
CA TYR A 88 38.06 1.29 30.10
C TYR A 88 37.60 -0.06 29.54
N SER A 89 38.02 -1.17 30.16
CA SER A 89 37.80 -2.53 29.66
C SER A 89 36.31 -2.90 29.50
N GLU A 90 35.45 -2.51 30.44
CA GLU A 90 34.01 -2.78 30.36
C GLU A 90 33.35 -2.00 29.20
N ILE A 91 33.77 -0.76 28.97
CA ILE A 91 33.29 0.08 27.85
C ILE A 91 33.77 -0.50 26.51
N ALA A 92 35.03 -0.96 26.45
CA ALA A 92 35.58 -1.64 25.29
C ALA A 92 34.77 -2.91 24.96
N LYS A 93 34.45 -3.73 25.97
CA LYS A 93 33.64 -4.94 25.82
C LYS A 93 32.23 -4.61 25.29
N ALA A 94 31.56 -3.61 25.86
CA ALA A 94 30.25 -3.16 25.39
C ALA A 94 30.29 -2.66 23.94
N TYR A 95 31.34 -1.91 23.58
CA TYR A 95 31.56 -1.43 22.21
C TYR A 95 31.79 -2.58 21.21
N ILE A 96 32.62 -3.56 21.57
CA ILE A 96 32.91 -4.76 20.75
C ILE A 96 31.65 -5.59 20.52
N VAL A 97 30.87 -5.83 21.57
CA VAL A 97 29.59 -6.57 21.47
C VAL A 97 28.63 -5.82 20.54
N TYR A 98 28.45 -4.52 20.73
CA TYR A 98 27.61 -3.69 19.86
C TYR A 98 28.08 -3.72 18.39
N ARG A 99 29.40 -3.64 18.14
CA ARG A 99 29.99 -3.75 16.79
C ARG A 99 29.67 -5.11 16.17
N HIS A 100 29.82 -6.20 16.93
CA HIS A 100 29.56 -7.57 16.50
C HIS A 100 28.08 -7.76 16.14
N GLU A 101 27.15 -7.34 17.01
CA GLU A 101 25.71 -7.41 16.76
C GLU A 101 25.30 -6.61 15.52
N ARG A 102 25.86 -5.40 15.36
CA ARG A 102 25.62 -4.58 14.16
C ARG A 102 26.20 -5.22 12.90
N ARG A 103 27.30 -5.97 12.98
CA ARG A 103 27.86 -6.75 11.87
C ARG A 103 26.90 -7.89 11.50
N LYS A 104 26.52 -8.71 12.49
CA LYS A 104 25.56 -9.81 12.32
C LYS A 104 24.25 -9.33 11.69
N LEU A 105 23.67 -8.24 12.20
CA LEU A 105 22.43 -7.67 11.65
C LEU A 105 22.59 -7.24 10.18
N ARG A 106 23.73 -6.62 9.83
CA ARG A 106 23.99 -6.24 8.43
C ARG A 106 24.12 -7.48 7.54
N ASP A 107 24.82 -8.50 7.99
CA ASP A 107 25.02 -9.74 7.25
C ASP A 107 23.69 -10.47 7.04
N GLU A 108 22.82 -10.47 8.04
CA GLU A 108 21.45 -10.98 7.93
C GLU A 108 20.60 -10.18 6.94
N LYS A 109 20.66 -8.84 6.99
CA LYS A 109 19.98 -7.98 5.99
C LYS A 109 20.46 -8.27 4.57
N MET A 110 21.78 -8.39 4.37
CA MET A 110 22.40 -8.70 3.09
C MET A 110 21.97 -10.08 2.58
N LYS A 111 21.91 -11.08 3.48
CA LYS A 111 21.42 -12.43 3.18
C LYS A 111 19.95 -12.44 2.77
N VAL A 112 19.08 -11.72 3.49
CA VAL A 112 17.65 -11.63 3.18
C VAL A 112 17.40 -10.99 1.80
N LEU A 113 18.17 -9.96 1.47
CA LEU A 113 18.05 -9.23 0.20
C LEU A 113 18.86 -9.85 -0.95
N ASN A 114 19.64 -10.91 -0.69
CA ASN A 114 20.57 -11.51 -1.64
C ASN A 114 21.50 -10.48 -2.31
N THR A 115 22.07 -9.57 -1.51
CA THR A 115 22.94 -8.48 -1.99
C THR A 115 24.27 -8.44 -1.24
N LYS A 116 25.31 -7.90 -1.87
CA LYS A 116 26.60 -7.62 -1.23
C LYS A 116 26.66 -6.25 -0.56
N LEU A 117 25.74 -5.34 -0.91
CA LEU A 117 25.71 -3.98 -0.39
C LEU A 117 24.28 -3.56 -0.08
N LEU A 118 24.11 -2.91 1.08
CA LEU A 118 22.83 -2.33 1.48
C LEU A 118 22.70 -0.90 0.94
N ASP A 119 21.59 -0.63 0.27
CA ASP A 119 21.17 0.72 -0.13
C ASP A 119 20.77 1.56 1.11
N PRO A 120 20.54 2.88 0.98
CA PRO A 120 20.15 3.76 2.08
C PRO A 120 18.89 3.30 2.82
N VAL A 121 17.89 2.79 2.10
CA VAL A 121 16.64 2.28 2.67
C VAL A 121 16.89 1.03 3.51
N ALA A 122 17.58 0.03 2.96
CA ALA A 122 17.91 -1.22 3.64
C ALA A 122 18.78 -1.02 4.89
N LYS A 123 19.62 0.03 4.90
CA LYS A 123 20.37 0.42 6.10
C LYS A 123 19.45 0.87 7.23
N LYS A 124 18.42 1.67 6.92
CA LYS A 124 17.48 2.25 7.90
C LYS A 124 16.46 1.23 8.40
N PHE A 125 15.84 0.48 7.48
CA PHE A 125 14.70 -0.41 7.80
C PHE A 125 15.12 -1.59 8.68
N ASP A 126 14.26 -2.06 9.57
CA ASP A 126 14.56 -3.25 10.40
C ASP A 126 14.57 -4.55 9.57
N LEU A 127 15.07 -5.63 10.19
CA LEU A 127 15.21 -6.92 9.50
C LEU A 127 13.85 -7.54 9.09
N ASN A 128 12.81 -7.37 9.89
CA ASN A 128 11.49 -7.94 9.61
C ASN A 128 10.84 -7.22 8.43
N CYS A 129 10.96 -5.90 8.37
CA CYS A 129 10.55 -5.11 7.22
C CYS A 129 11.22 -5.61 5.93
N LEU A 130 12.55 -5.81 5.97
CA LEU A 130 13.29 -6.33 4.80
C LEU A 130 12.90 -7.76 4.41
N ARG A 131 12.57 -8.63 5.37
CA ARG A 131 12.03 -9.98 5.08
C ARG A 131 10.69 -9.89 4.35
N VAL A 132 9.82 -8.97 4.76
CA VAL A 132 8.54 -8.73 4.09
C VAL A 132 8.75 -8.17 2.68
N LEU A 133 9.63 -7.17 2.52
CA LEU A 133 9.98 -6.63 1.19
C LEU A 133 10.52 -7.72 0.26
N ALA A 134 11.52 -8.47 0.71
CA ALA A 134 12.14 -9.54 -0.06
C ALA A 134 11.14 -10.64 -0.46
N SER A 135 10.25 -11.04 0.44
CA SER A 135 9.31 -12.14 0.17
C SER A 135 8.18 -11.75 -0.79
N ARG A 136 7.73 -10.50 -0.80
CA ARG A 136 6.47 -10.11 -1.46
C ARG A 136 6.58 -8.98 -2.49
N TYR A 137 7.46 -8.00 -2.25
CA TYR A 137 7.42 -6.72 -2.96
C TYR A 137 8.51 -6.57 -4.02
N LEU A 138 9.75 -6.98 -3.70
CA LEU A 138 10.88 -6.81 -4.62
C LEU A 138 10.69 -7.66 -5.88
N MET A 139 11.00 -7.08 -7.05
CA MET A 139 10.97 -7.79 -8.31
C MET A 139 11.96 -8.95 -8.35
N ARG A 140 11.55 -10.01 -9.06
CA ARG A 140 12.35 -11.22 -9.26
C ARG A 140 12.50 -11.53 -10.74
N ASN A 141 13.61 -12.14 -11.11
CA ASN A 141 13.81 -12.67 -12.45
C ASN A 141 13.08 -14.02 -12.65
N ASN A 142 13.22 -14.63 -13.83
CA ASN A 142 12.61 -15.91 -14.17
C ASN A 142 13.13 -17.10 -13.33
N LYS A 143 14.25 -16.93 -12.62
CA LYS A 143 14.81 -17.92 -11.68
C LYS A 143 14.35 -17.67 -10.23
N SER A 144 13.41 -16.74 -10.03
CA SER A 144 12.94 -16.29 -8.72
C SER A 144 14.02 -15.61 -7.85
N GLU A 145 15.09 -15.09 -8.44
CA GLU A 145 16.11 -14.32 -7.71
C GLU A 145 15.70 -12.85 -7.63
N ILE A 146 15.94 -12.20 -6.48
CA ILE A 146 15.66 -10.78 -6.28
C ILE A 146 16.60 -9.94 -7.17
N ILE A 147 16.03 -9.05 -7.97
CA ILE A 147 16.77 -8.16 -8.90
C ILE A 147 16.55 -6.67 -8.62
N GLU A 148 15.76 -6.35 -7.61
CA GLU A 148 15.38 -4.99 -7.24
C GLU A 148 15.76 -4.74 -5.79
N SER A 149 16.37 -3.59 -5.50
CA SER A 149 16.67 -3.18 -4.13
C SER A 149 15.46 -2.48 -3.48
N PRO A 150 15.38 -2.39 -2.14
CA PRO A 150 14.33 -1.64 -1.46
C PRO A 150 14.17 -0.19 -1.94
N GLU A 151 15.28 0.53 -2.16
CA GLU A 151 15.27 1.89 -2.70
C GLU A 151 14.68 1.93 -4.11
N ALA A 152 15.12 1.03 -5.00
CA ALA A 152 14.62 0.94 -6.38
C ALA A 152 13.11 0.59 -6.43
N MET A 153 12.61 -0.19 -5.48
CA MET A 153 11.18 -0.49 -5.37
C MET A 153 10.34 0.76 -5.09
N PHE A 154 10.77 1.60 -4.15
CA PHE A 154 10.09 2.86 -3.85
C PHE A 154 10.24 3.88 -4.98
N GLU A 155 11.40 3.95 -5.62
CA GLU A 155 11.64 4.78 -6.80
C GLU A 155 10.67 4.40 -7.93
N ARG A 156 10.57 3.10 -8.26
CA ARG A 156 9.63 2.59 -9.26
C ARG A 156 8.18 3.03 -8.98
N VAL A 157 7.74 2.93 -7.73
CA VAL A 157 6.39 3.36 -7.34
C VAL A 157 6.23 4.87 -7.55
N ALA A 158 7.18 5.66 -7.05
CA ALA A 158 7.15 7.11 -7.12
C ALA A 158 7.15 7.65 -8.56
N ILE A 159 7.94 7.03 -9.46
CA ILE A 159 7.98 7.39 -10.88
C ILE A 159 6.59 7.23 -11.50
N LEU A 160 5.96 6.05 -11.35
CA LEU A 160 4.64 5.82 -11.94
C LEU A 160 3.62 6.85 -11.46
N VAL A 161 3.60 7.13 -10.15
CA VAL A 161 2.66 8.09 -9.56
C VAL A 161 2.93 9.51 -10.02
N GLY A 162 4.20 9.91 -10.12
CA GLY A 162 4.60 11.23 -10.63
C GLY A 162 4.23 11.45 -12.10
N LEU A 163 4.22 10.40 -12.93
CA LEU A 163 3.74 10.51 -14.31
C LEU A 163 2.25 10.88 -14.40
N GLY A 164 1.46 10.57 -13.36
CA GLY A 164 0.10 11.08 -13.23
C GLY A 164 0.09 12.61 -13.25
N ASP A 165 0.95 13.25 -12.46
CA ASP A 165 1.07 14.72 -12.43
C ASP A 165 1.57 15.31 -13.75
N VAL A 166 2.55 14.66 -14.39
CA VAL A 166 3.15 15.12 -15.66
C VAL A 166 2.09 15.33 -16.74
N LEU A 167 1.09 14.45 -16.82
CA LEU A 167 0.04 14.53 -17.83
C LEU A 167 -0.99 15.63 -17.56
N TYR A 168 -1.01 16.22 -16.36
CA TYR A 168 -1.82 17.38 -16.02
C TYR A 168 -1.03 18.71 -16.10
N ASP A 169 0.22 18.69 -16.58
CA ASP A 169 1.00 19.91 -16.80
C ASP A 169 0.27 20.88 -17.74
N ASN A 170 0.32 22.18 -17.45
CA ASN A 170 -0.40 23.19 -18.21
C ASN A 170 0.02 23.26 -19.69
N LYS A 171 1.24 22.82 -20.06
CA LYS A 171 1.71 22.76 -21.46
C LYS A 171 1.06 21.61 -22.22
N VAL A 172 0.60 20.58 -21.52
CA VAL A 172 0.15 19.31 -22.09
C VAL A 172 -1.37 19.13 -21.93
N PHE A 173 -1.93 19.54 -20.81
CA PHE A 173 -3.34 19.36 -20.42
C PHE A 173 -4.20 20.61 -20.66
N SER A 174 -5.45 20.40 -21.06
CA SER A 174 -6.51 21.40 -21.13
C SER A 174 -7.72 20.98 -20.31
N ILE A 175 -8.12 21.82 -19.35
CA ILE A 175 -9.35 21.61 -18.57
C ILE A 175 -10.61 21.83 -19.40
N GLU A 176 -10.57 22.74 -20.38
CA GLU A 176 -11.69 23.11 -21.25
C GLU A 176 -12.08 21.96 -22.20
N GLY A 177 -11.15 21.03 -22.46
CA GLY A 177 -11.37 19.90 -23.35
C GLY A 177 -11.48 20.31 -24.83
N ASN A 178 -12.24 19.53 -25.61
CA ASN A 178 -12.56 19.75 -27.03
C ASN A 178 -11.39 19.74 -28.03
N ILE A 179 -10.22 19.24 -27.64
CA ILE A 179 -9.07 19.08 -28.53
C ILE A 179 -9.02 17.65 -29.06
N LYS A 180 -9.15 17.47 -30.37
CA LYS A 180 -9.09 16.14 -30.99
C LYS A 180 -7.64 15.71 -31.18
N GLN A 181 -7.27 14.57 -30.59
CA GLN A 181 -5.98 13.91 -30.80
C GLN A 181 -6.16 12.54 -31.44
N ASP A 182 -5.15 12.06 -32.16
CA ASP A 182 -5.14 10.69 -32.70
C ASP A 182 -4.72 9.69 -31.62
N THR A 183 -5.70 9.01 -31.03
CA THR A 183 -5.43 7.99 -30.02
C THR A 183 -4.81 6.71 -30.61
N GLU A 184 -4.98 6.46 -31.91
CA GLU A 184 -4.38 5.29 -32.57
C GLU A 184 -2.87 5.46 -32.72
N GLU A 185 -2.38 6.69 -32.91
CA GLU A 185 -0.95 7.00 -32.86
C GLU A 185 -0.33 6.51 -31.54
N ALA A 186 -0.93 6.90 -30.41
CA ALA A 186 -0.44 6.52 -29.09
C ALA A 186 -0.51 4.99 -28.86
N LYS A 187 -1.59 4.33 -29.31
CA LYS A 187 -1.76 2.88 -29.16
C LYS A 187 -0.67 2.07 -29.85
N ARG A 188 -0.15 2.51 -31.01
CA ARG A 188 0.94 1.83 -31.73
C ARG A 188 2.22 1.68 -30.89
N TYR A 189 2.42 2.53 -29.88
CA TYR A 189 3.55 2.41 -28.97
C TYR A 189 3.42 1.26 -27.97
N LEU A 190 2.20 0.77 -27.70
CA LEU A 190 1.95 -0.38 -26.81
C LEU A 190 2.52 -1.68 -27.38
N ASP A 191 2.58 -1.82 -28.71
CA ASP A 191 3.16 -2.99 -29.38
C ASP A 191 4.69 -3.01 -29.34
N LYS A 192 5.32 -1.87 -29.01
CA LYS A 192 6.77 -1.65 -29.04
C LYS A 192 7.36 -1.28 -27.68
N LEU A 193 6.68 -1.63 -26.58
CA LEU A 193 7.11 -1.24 -25.23
C LEU A 193 8.57 -1.59 -24.91
N GLY A 194 9.09 -2.70 -25.44
CA GLY A 194 10.49 -3.10 -25.27
C GLY A 194 11.50 -2.10 -25.82
N ASP A 195 11.18 -1.40 -26.91
CA ASP A 195 12.07 -0.45 -27.57
C ASP A 195 12.27 0.83 -26.73
N PHE A 196 11.35 1.08 -25.80
CA PHE A 196 11.29 2.28 -24.95
C PHE A 196 11.73 2.02 -23.50
N ASP A 197 12.16 0.80 -23.17
CA ASP A 197 12.61 0.46 -21.81
C ASP A 197 13.82 1.31 -21.41
N TYR A 198 13.66 2.14 -20.37
CA TYR A 198 14.67 3.08 -19.88
C TYR A 198 15.18 4.09 -20.93
N LYS A 199 14.39 4.41 -21.96
CA LYS A 199 14.75 5.42 -22.98
C LYS A 199 14.45 6.86 -22.57
N PHE A 200 13.34 7.06 -21.86
CA PHE A 200 12.92 8.37 -21.38
C PHE A 200 13.20 8.50 -19.88
N LYS A 201 13.38 9.75 -19.42
CA LYS A 201 13.52 10.08 -18.01
C LYS A 201 12.85 11.42 -17.69
N ILE A 202 12.52 11.63 -16.43
CA ILE A 202 12.11 12.91 -15.86
C ILE A 202 13.15 13.28 -14.82
N GLY A 203 13.95 14.31 -15.08
CA GLY A 203 15.16 14.59 -14.29
C GLY A 203 16.13 13.41 -14.33
N ASP A 204 16.37 12.77 -13.19
CA ASP A 204 17.24 11.59 -13.07
C ASP A 204 16.49 10.26 -13.01
N TYR A 205 15.16 10.29 -13.05
CA TYR A 205 14.31 9.12 -12.93
C TYR A 205 13.99 8.49 -14.29
N TYR A 206 14.58 7.34 -14.58
CA TYR A 206 14.36 6.64 -15.84
C TYR A 206 13.06 5.83 -15.87
N LEU A 207 12.31 5.97 -16.96
CA LEU A 207 11.05 5.27 -17.17
C LEU A 207 11.32 3.89 -17.75
N ASN A 208 11.03 2.84 -16.99
CA ASN A 208 10.94 1.50 -17.54
C ASN A 208 9.73 1.38 -18.48
N LYS A 209 9.67 0.29 -19.25
CA LYS A 209 8.60 0.05 -20.23
C LYS A 209 7.19 0.01 -19.63
N TRP A 210 7.04 -0.33 -18.35
CA TRP A 210 5.74 -0.37 -17.68
C TRP A 210 5.31 1.01 -17.18
N HIS A 211 6.25 1.88 -16.78
CA HIS A 211 6.00 3.32 -16.61
C HIS A 211 5.52 3.92 -17.93
N PHE A 212 6.21 3.58 -19.03
CA PHE A 212 5.84 4.05 -20.36
C PHE A 212 4.45 3.58 -20.79
N ARG A 213 4.07 2.32 -20.52
CA ARG A 213 2.70 1.84 -20.71
C ARG A 213 1.68 2.67 -19.93
N GLY A 214 1.96 2.99 -18.66
CA GLY A 214 1.11 3.83 -17.83
C GLY A 214 0.89 5.22 -18.45
N LEU A 215 1.98 5.85 -18.90
CA LEU A 215 1.94 7.14 -19.61
C LEU A 215 1.06 7.09 -20.87
N ILE A 216 1.22 6.05 -21.71
CA ILE A 216 0.39 5.87 -22.92
C ILE A 216 -1.09 5.73 -22.55
N ASN A 217 -1.42 4.85 -21.59
CA ASN A 217 -2.79 4.56 -21.23
C ASN A 217 -3.50 5.78 -20.65
N HIS A 218 -2.82 6.54 -19.77
CA HIS A 218 -3.40 7.74 -19.19
C HIS A 218 -3.54 8.86 -20.25
N TYR A 219 -2.54 9.03 -21.12
CA TYR A 219 -2.65 9.93 -22.28
C TYR A 219 -3.88 9.62 -23.13
N ILE A 220 -4.08 8.34 -23.52
CA ILE A 220 -5.23 7.92 -24.32
C ILE A 220 -6.54 8.25 -23.60
N SER A 221 -6.61 8.03 -22.29
CA SER A 221 -7.80 8.34 -21.47
C SER A 221 -8.14 9.83 -21.52
N LEU A 222 -7.15 10.71 -21.37
CA LEU A 222 -7.34 12.17 -21.42
C LEU A 222 -7.62 12.67 -22.84
N ALA A 223 -6.95 12.08 -23.85
CA ALA A 223 -7.14 12.41 -25.25
C ALA A 223 -8.56 12.10 -25.72
N LYS A 224 -9.14 10.97 -25.28
CA LYS A 224 -10.55 10.62 -25.54
C LYS A 224 -11.53 11.63 -24.95
N LYS A 225 -11.17 12.29 -23.85
CA LYS A 225 -11.95 13.38 -23.24
C LYS A 225 -11.69 14.75 -23.89
N GLY A 226 -10.82 14.80 -24.91
CA GLY A 226 -10.42 16.02 -25.58
C GLY A 226 -9.49 16.91 -24.76
N GLN A 227 -8.87 16.39 -23.71
CA GLN A 227 -8.14 17.16 -22.70
C GLN A 227 -6.62 17.26 -22.97
N MET A 228 -6.14 16.71 -24.09
CA MET A 228 -4.72 16.75 -24.45
C MET A 228 -4.45 17.79 -25.52
N LYS A 229 -3.62 18.79 -25.19
CA LYS A 229 -3.19 19.87 -26.10
C LYS A 229 -2.25 19.38 -27.20
N LEU A 230 -1.50 18.32 -26.92
CA LEU A 230 -0.42 17.81 -27.75
C LEU A 230 -0.69 16.38 -28.20
N SER A 231 -0.21 16.03 -29.39
CA SER A 231 -0.11 14.63 -29.83
C SER A 231 0.82 13.83 -28.92
N PHE A 232 0.74 12.50 -28.96
CA PHE A 232 1.59 11.68 -28.11
C PHE A 232 3.08 11.85 -28.47
N LYS A 233 3.41 11.96 -29.75
CA LYS A 233 4.77 12.22 -30.21
C LYS A 233 5.32 13.58 -29.76
N GLU A 234 4.49 14.62 -29.72
CA GLU A 234 4.89 15.93 -29.21
C GLU A 234 5.14 15.88 -27.69
N LEU A 235 4.31 15.16 -26.93
CA LEU A 235 4.56 14.89 -25.52
C LEU A 235 5.93 14.20 -25.32
N LEU A 236 6.25 13.17 -26.10
CA LEU A 236 7.57 12.52 -26.03
C LEU A 236 8.72 13.48 -26.35
N THR A 237 8.50 14.40 -27.31
CA THR A 237 9.47 15.46 -27.62
C THR A 237 9.69 16.40 -26.44
N LEU A 238 8.63 16.77 -25.71
CA LEU A 238 8.74 17.58 -24.49
C LEU A 238 9.55 16.87 -23.39
N ILE A 239 9.27 15.59 -23.15
CA ILE A 239 10.01 14.76 -22.19
C ILE A 239 11.48 14.68 -22.61
N ALA A 240 11.77 14.35 -23.87
CA ALA A 240 13.15 14.25 -24.38
C ALA A 240 13.91 15.58 -24.31
N SER A 241 13.22 16.70 -24.48
CA SER A 241 13.79 18.05 -24.37
C SER A 241 13.84 18.59 -22.95
N LYS A 242 13.56 17.75 -21.93
CA LYS A 242 13.66 18.08 -20.50
C LYS A 242 12.72 19.21 -20.04
N LYS A 243 11.68 19.50 -20.80
CA LYS A 243 10.72 20.59 -20.48
C LYS A 243 9.72 20.25 -19.37
N LEU A 244 9.81 19.02 -18.85
CA LEU A 244 8.96 18.48 -17.78
C LEU A 244 9.82 17.95 -16.61
N ASP A 245 11.12 18.28 -16.57
CA ASP A 245 12.04 17.82 -15.51
C ASP A 245 11.69 18.37 -14.12
N ASP A 246 10.91 19.47 -14.04
CA ASP A 246 10.40 20.01 -12.77
C ASP A 246 9.54 19.00 -11.99
N TYR A 247 8.95 17.99 -12.66
CA TYR A 247 8.22 16.90 -11.99
C TYR A 247 9.15 15.90 -11.29
N ALA A 248 10.47 15.97 -11.48
CA ALA A 248 11.41 15.17 -10.71
C ALA A 248 11.32 15.51 -9.21
N ASP A 249 11.01 16.75 -8.84
CA ASP A 249 10.79 17.15 -7.45
C ASP A 249 9.57 16.44 -6.86
N LYS A 250 8.50 16.27 -7.66
CA LYS A 250 7.31 15.52 -7.24
C LYS A 250 7.57 14.04 -7.09
N ILE A 251 8.33 13.44 -8.00
CA ILE A 251 8.75 12.04 -7.89
C ILE A 251 9.58 11.84 -6.61
N THR A 252 10.52 12.76 -6.35
CA THR A 252 11.33 12.74 -5.13
C THR A 252 10.47 12.86 -3.87
N GLU A 253 9.52 13.79 -3.85
CA GLU A 253 8.56 13.97 -2.75
C GLU A 253 7.78 12.68 -2.43
N TYR A 254 7.27 12.00 -3.46
CA TYR A 254 6.56 10.72 -3.27
C TYR A 254 7.48 9.60 -2.78
N MET A 255 8.72 9.54 -3.27
CA MET A 255 9.72 8.59 -2.82
C MET A 255 10.10 8.82 -1.35
N GLU A 256 10.26 10.08 -0.93
CA GLU A 256 10.58 10.46 0.44
C GLU A 256 9.48 10.07 1.42
N LEU A 257 8.21 10.31 1.08
CA LEU A 257 7.06 9.88 1.90
C LEU A 257 7.13 8.39 2.27
N MET A 258 7.48 7.54 1.30
CA MET A 258 7.56 6.09 1.50
C MET A 258 8.86 5.66 2.19
N THR A 259 9.99 6.25 1.82
CA THR A 259 11.30 5.86 2.38
C THR A 259 11.54 6.37 3.80
N LEU A 260 10.84 7.44 4.20
CA LEU A 260 10.76 7.91 5.59
C LEU A 260 9.68 7.15 6.39
N GLN A 261 8.85 6.33 5.73
CA GLN A 261 7.72 5.62 6.31
C GLN A 261 6.64 6.54 6.90
N ASP A 262 6.56 7.78 6.43
CA ASP A 262 5.48 8.71 6.80
C ASP A 262 4.16 8.29 6.16
N PHE A 263 4.23 7.68 4.98
CA PHE A 263 3.08 7.12 4.27
C PHE A 263 3.49 5.88 3.50
N LEU A 264 2.62 4.87 3.49
CA LEU A 264 2.76 3.74 2.57
C LEU A 264 1.44 3.54 1.80
N PRO A 265 1.48 3.39 0.47
CA PRO A 265 0.30 2.96 -0.26
C PRO A 265 0.01 1.48 0.02
N ASN A 266 -1.15 1.00 -0.40
CA ASN A 266 -1.50 -0.40 -0.27
C ASN A 266 -0.49 -1.35 -0.93
N SER A 267 -0.54 -2.63 -0.54
CA SER A 267 0.40 -3.63 -1.06
C SER A 267 0.42 -3.76 -2.59
N PRO A 268 -0.72 -3.79 -3.31
CA PRO A 268 -0.73 -3.90 -4.77
C PRO A 268 -0.02 -2.75 -5.46
N THR A 269 -0.13 -1.52 -4.96
CA THR A 269 0.62 -0.38 -5.49
C THR A 269 2.13 -0.65 -5.41
N MET A 270 2.65 -1.03 -4.24
CA MET A 270 4.09 -1.34 -4.08
C MET A 270 4.53 -2.53 -4.94
N MET A 271 3.68 -3.55 -5.08
CA MET A 271 3.98 -4.77 -5.84
C MET A 271 3.97 -4.57 -7.36
N ASN A 272 3.08 -3.71 -7.87
CA ASN A 272 2.69 -3.70 -9.29
C ASN A 272 2.95 -2.39 -10.02
N ALA A 273 3.16 -1.26 -9.33
CA ALA A 273 3.53 -0.01 -9.98
C ALA A 273 4.80 -0.21 -10.81
N GLY A 274 4.84 0.25 -12.07
CA GLY A 274 5.99 0.01 -12.95
C GLY A 274 6.27 -1.48 -13.21
N GLY A 275 5.29 -2.36 -13.04
CA GLY A 275 5.38 -3.80 -13.31
C GLY A 275 4.36 -4.28 -14.35
N ARG A 276 4.52 -5.53 -14.80
CA ARG A 276 3.70 -6.14 -15.87
C ARG A 276 2.21 -6.13 -15.58
N LEU A 277 1.78 -6.47 -14.36
CA LEU A 277 0.37 -6.51 -14.01
C LEU A 277 -0.24 -5.11 -13.93
N GLY A 278 0.45 -4.15 -13.34
CA GLY A 278 0.00 -2.75 -13.28
C GLY A 278 -1.26 -2.48 -12.47
N GLN A 279 -1.83 -3.47 -11.78
CA GLN A 279 -3.00 -3.27 -10.92
C GLN A 279 -2.60 -2.69 -9.56
N LEU A 280 -3.04 -1.47 -9.27
CA LEU A 280 -2.64 -0.70 -8.09
C LEU A 280 -3.70 -0.75 -6.96
N SER A 281 -4.97 -0.98 -7.30
CA SER A 281 -6.02 -1.18 -6.30
C SER A 281 -6.03 -2.61 -5.74
N ALA A 282 -6.42 -2.72 -4.47
CA ALA A 282 -6.45 -4.00 -3.75
C ALA A 282 -7.79 -4.72 -3.81
N CYS A 283 -8.87 -3.97 -3.76
CA CYS A 283 -10.20 -4.54 -3.66
C CYS A 283 -11.17 -3.81 -4.59
N PHE A 284 -12.26 -4.49 -4.90
CA PHE A 284 -13.32 -3.99 -5.78
C PHE A 284 -14.67 -4.45 -5.23
N VAL A 285 -15.74 -3.80 -5.66
CA VAL A 285 -17.10 -4.33 -5.48
C VAL A 285 -17.64 -4.77 -6.83
N LEU A 286 -18.36 -5.88 -6.89
CA LEU A 286 -19.05 -6.35 -8.09
C LEU A 286 -20.55 -6.41 -7.84
N ASP A 287 -21.31 -6.37 -8.93
CA ASP A 287 -22.76 -6.54 -8.90
C ASP A 287 -23.15 -8.03 -8.98
N MET A 288 -24.32 -8.40 -8.45
CA MET A 288 -24.84 -9.76 -8.50
C MET A 288 -26.34 -9.76 -8.77
N GLN A 289 -26.69 -9.46 -10.02
CA GLN A 289 -28.08 -9.41 -10.46
C GLN A 289 -28.66 -10.82 -10.66
N ASP A 290 -29.96 -10.98 -10.43
CA ASP A 290 -30.71 -12.24 -10.55
C ASP A 290 -30.94 -12.69 -11.99
N ASP A 291 -29.85 -12.94 -12.71
CA ASP A 291 -29.81 -13.45 -14.07
C ASP A 291 -28.56 -14.30 -14.28
N MET A 292 -28.70 -15.46 -14.92
CA MET A 292 -27.60 -16.43 -15.04
C MET A 292 -26.43 -15.89 -15.87
N GLU A 293 -26.67 -15.13 -16.93
CA GLU A 293 -25.59 -14.55 -17.74
C GLU A 293 -24.82 -13.51 -16.93
N LYS A 294 -25.54 -12.66 -16.18
CA LYS A 294 -24.93 -11.65 -15.31
C LYS A 294 -24.17 -12.28 -14.13
N ILE A 295 -24.71 -13.31 -13.49
CA ILE A 295 -24.03 -14.06 -12.42
C ILE A 295 -22.70 -14.64 -12.91
N MET A 296 -22.71 -15.27 -14.09
CA MET A 296 -21.51 -15.86 -14.68
C MET A 296 -20.52 -14.79 -15.18
N LYS A 297 -21.01 -13.64 -15.65
CA LYS A 297 -20.15 -12.49 -15.95
C LYS A 297 -19.44 -11.99 -14.68
N SER A 298 -20.16 -11.72 -13.60
CA SER A 298 -19.57 -11.26 -12.34
C SER A 298 -18.57 -12.27 -11.77
N THR A 299 -18.84 -13.57 -11.93
CA THR A 299 -17.91 -14.64 -11.58
C THR A 299 -16.63 -14.60 -12.42
N SER A 300 -16.76 -14.34 -13.72
CA SER A 300 -15.62 -14.21 -14.64
C SER A 300 -14.79 -12.97 -14.32
N ASP A 301 -15.45 -11.85 -14.03
CA ASP A 301 -14.80 -10.60 -13.62
C ASP A 301 -14.05 -10.77 -12.29
N ALA A 302 -14.65 -11.47 -11.32
CA ALA A 302 -13.98 -11.83 -10.06
C ALA A 302 -12.71 -12.66 -10.31
N ALA A 303 -12.74 -13.64 -11.23
CA ALA A 303 -11.57 -14.43 -11.59
C ALA A 303 -10.41 -13.55 -12.14
N LEU A 304 -10.74 -12.55 -12.98
CA LEU A 304 -9.75 -11.61 -13.51
C LEU A 304 -9.14 -10.73 -12.41
N ILE A 305 -9.94 -10.34 -11.42
CA ILE A 305 -9.49 -9.57 -10.25
C ILE A 305 -8.58 -10.43 -9.35
N PHE A 306 -8.90 -11.70 -9.13
CA PHE A 306 -8.09 -12.58 -8.30
C PHE A 306 -6.72 -12.89 -8.93
N LYS A 307 -6.62 -12.90 -10.26
CA LYS A 307 -5.37 -13.15 -10.99
C LYS A 307 -4.23 -12.22 -10.56
N SER A 308 -4.56 -10.98 -10.21
CA SER A 308 -3.61 -9.96 -9.74
C SER A 308 -3.54 -9.86 -8.21
N GLY A 309 -4.23 -10.76 -7.49
CA GLY A 309 -4.30 -10.78 -6.02
C GLY A 309 -5.29 -9.79 -5.42
N GLY A 310 -6.24 -9.29 -6.21
CA GLY A 310 -7.33 -8.44 -5.73
C GLY A 310 -8.36 -9.21 -4.91
N GLY A 311 -9.19 -8.50 -4.15
CA GLY A 311 -10.37 -9.04 -3.48
C GLY A 311 -11.67 -8.41 -3.98
N VAL A 312 -12.81 -9.08 -3.76
CA VAL A 312 -14.12 -8.61 -4.22
C VAL A 312 -15.14 -8.57 -3.11
N GLY A 313 -15.96 -7.53 -3.08
CA GLY A 313 -17.16 -7.47 -2.25
C GLY A 313 -18.41 -7.56 -3.10
N ILE A 314 -19.37 -8.36 -2.66
CA ILE A 314 -20.59 -8.64 -3.41
C ILE A 314 -21.77 -8.70 -2.44
N ASN A 315 -22.84 -7.98 -2.75
CA ASN A 315 -24.12 -8.15 -2.09
C ASN A 315 -24.99 -9.08 -2.94
N TYR A 316 -25.45 -10.17 -2.32
CA TYR A 316 -26.21 -11.23 -2.98
C TYR A 316 -27.72 -11.09 -2.78
N SER A 317 -28.19 -10.01 -2.15
CA SER A 317 -29.60 -9.83 -1.77
C SER A 317 -30.54 -9.65 -2.95
N ASP A 318 -30.02 -9.40 -4.15
CA ASP A 318 -30.83 -9.29 -5.35
C ASP A 318 -31.16 -10.66 -5.96
N LEU A 319 -30.40 -11.71 -5.61
CA LEU A 319 -30.68 -13.08 -6.05
C LEU A 319 -31.95 -13.62 -5.41
N ARG A 320 -32.73 -14.39 -6.18
CA ARG A 320 -33.92 -15.04 -5.63
C ARG A 320 -33.59 -16.09 -4.58
N GLN A 321 -34.53 -16.30 -3.66
CA GLN A 321 -34.43 -17.28 -2.58
C GLN A 321 -34.34 -18.73 -3.10
N GLU A 322 -33.78 -19.62 -2.28
CA GLU A 322 -33.84 -21.05 -2.53
C GLU A 322 -35.28 -21.56 -2.65
N GLY A 323 -35.52 -22.45 -3.61
CA GLY A 323 -36.86 -23.01 -3.87
C GLY A 323 -37.74 -22.15 -4.78
N ASP A 324 -37.35 -20.92 -5.11
CA ASP A 324 -38.14 -20.05 -6.00
C ASP A 324 -38.20 -20.60 -7.43
N ILE A 325 -39.33 -20.42 -8.11
CA ILE A 325 -39.59 -21.01 -9.43
C ILE A 325 -38.76 -20.31 -10.52
N VAL A 326 -38.08 -21.11 -11.34
CA VAL A 326 -37.35 -20.64 -12.52
C VAL A 326 -38.23 -20.85 -13.76
N ALA A 327 -38.90 -19.77 -14.19
CA ALA A 327 -39.90 -19.80 -15.26
C ALA A 327 -39.37 -20.38 -16.59
N SER A 328 -38.08 -20.21 -16.90
CA SER A 328 -37.48 -20.67 -18.16
C SER A 328 -37.18 -22.18 -18.19
N THR A 329 -36.94 -22.81 -17.04
CA THR A 329 -36.50 -24.22 -16.95
C THR A 329 -37.46 -25.12 -16.17
N SER A 330 -38.53 -24.56 -15.58
CA SER A 330 -39.47 -25.27 -14.69
C SER A 330 -38.80 -25.93 -13.46
N GLY A 331 -37.57 -25.53 -13.13
CA GLY A 331 -36.85 -25.95 -11.93
C GLY A 331 -37.00 -24.96 -10.77
N VAL A 332 -36.28 -25.24 -9.69
CA VAL A 332 -36.20 -24.37 -8.51
C VAL A 332 -34.81 -23.75 -8.38
N ALA A 333 -34.74 -22.54 -7.82
CA ALA A 333 -33.49 -21.84 -7.57
C ALA A 333 -32.72 -22.43 -6.39
N SER A 334 -31.38 -22.42 -6.47
CA SER A 334 -30.50 -22.91 -5.40
C SER A 334 -30.20 -21.87 -4.29
N GLY A 335 -30.66 -20.63 -4.47
CA GLY A 335 -30.48 -19.52 -3.54
C GLY A 335 -29.07 -18.89 -3.50
N PRO A 336 -28.91 -17.76 -2.79
CA PRO A 336 -27.68 -16.97 -2.78
C PRO A 336 -26.44 -17.73 -2.31
N VAL A 337 -26.56 -18.52 -1.24
CA VAL A 337 -25.44 -19.27 -0.64
C VAL A 337 -24.85 -20.28 -1.63
N SER A 338 -25.66 -20.85 -2.52
CA SER A 338 -25.17 -21.74 -3.58
C SER A 338 -24.29 -21.00 -4.59
N PHE A 339 -24.70 -19.81 -5.03
CA PHE A 339 -23.91 -19.00 -5.97
C PHE A 339 -22.62 -18.46 -5.34
N MET A 340 -22.62 -18.17 -4.04
CA MET A 340 -21.39 -17.84 -3.31
C MET A 340 -20.33 -18.95 -3.42
N ASN A 341 -20.74 -20.22 -3.44
CA ASN A 341 -19.81 -21.34 -3.57
C ASN A 341 -19.10 -21.39 -4.94
N ILE A 342 -19.71 -20.84 -6.00
CA ILE A 342 -19.05 -20.71 -7.31
C ILE A 342 -17.85 -19.78 -7.18
N ILE A 343 -18.05 -18.58 -6.62
CA ILE A 343 -16.96 -17.61 -6.43
C ILE A 343 -15.94 -18.13 -5.42
N ASN A 344 -16.37 -18.85 -4.38
CA ASN A 344 -15.46 -19.49 -3.43
C ASN A 344 -14.51 -20.47 -4.14
N THR A 345 -15.06 -21.31 -5.01
CA THR A 345 -14.29 -22.30 -5.79
C THR A 345 -13.35 -21.62 -6.78
N VAL A 346 -13.83 -20.60 -7.49
CA VAL A 346 -12.99 -19.81 -8.41
C VAL A 346 -11.81 -19.16 -7.67
N THR A 347 -12.06 -18.60 -6.48
CA THR A 347 -11.01 -18.00 -5.65
C THR A 347 -9.93 -19.02 -5.29
N GLU A 348 -10.33 -20.24 -4.95
CA GLU A 348 -9.41 -21.33 -4.61
C GLU A 348 -8.57 -21.81 -5.80
N VAL A 349 -9.16 -21.93 -6.99
CA VAL A 349 -8.45 -22.31 -8.20
C VAL A 349 -7.44 -21.24 -8.62
N VAL A 350 -7.84 -19.96 -8.61
CA VAL A 350 -6.96 -18.84 -9.03
C VAL A 350 -5.82 -18.60 -8.04
N LYS A 351 -5.99 -18.96 -6.75
CA LYS A 351 -4.96 -18.86 -5.69
C LYS A 351 -3.61 -19.47 -6.09
N GLN A 352 -3.61 -20.49 -6.94
CA GLN A 352 -2.38 -21.20 -7.35
C GLN A 352 -1.44 -20.36 -8.23
N GLY A 353 -1.92 -19.25 -8.83
CA GLY A 353 -1.12 -18.40 -9.74
C GLY A 353 -0.71 -17.02 -9.19
N GLY A 354 -1.23 -16.59 -8.04
CA GLY A 354 -1.08 -15.21 -7.53
C GLY A 354 -0.09 -15.06 -6.37
N LYS A 355 0.48 -13.84 -6.20
CA LYS A 355 1.33 -13.49 -5.04
C LYS A 355 0.56 -13.44 -3.70
N ARG A 356 -0.77 -13.34 -3.74
CA ARG A 356 -1.68 -13.23 -2.58
C ARG A 356 -2.94 -14.05 -2.84
N ARG A 357 -3.53 -14.61 -1.77
CA ARG A 357 -4.87 -15.22 -1.79
C ARG A 357 -5.93 -14.13 -2.00
N GLY A 358 -6.82 -14.31 -2.97
CA GLY A 358 -8.02 -13.48 -3.11
C GLY A 358 -8.91 -13.60 -1.87
N ALA A 359 -9.61 -12.52 -1.52
CA ALA A 359 -10.55 -12.49 -0.40
C ALA A 359 -11.88 -11.96 -0.90
N ASN A 360 -12.97 -12.50 -0.37
CA ASN A 360 -14.32 -12.10 -0.74
C ASN A 360 -15.05 -11.50 0.45
N MET A 361 -15.94 -10.53 0.22
CA MET A 361 -17.01 -10.16 1.15
C MET A 361 -18.34 -10.57 0.53
N GLY A 362 -19.11 -11.38 1.24
CA GLY A 362 -20.47 -11.74 0.90
C GLY A 362 -21.43 -11.02 1.83
N ILE A 363 -22.39 -10.31 1.26
CA ILE A 363 -23.39 -9.57 2.03
C ILE A 363 -24.78 -10.08 1.68
N LEU A 364 -25.61 -10.26 2.71
CA LEU A 364 -27.04 -10.49 2.56
C LEU A 364 -27.80 -9.56 3.51
N GLU A 365 -28.83 -8.89 3.01
CA GLU A 365 -29.62 -7.94 3.77
C GLU A 365 -30.68 -8.64 4.63
N THR A 366 -31.00 -8.05 5.78
CA THR A 366 -31.87 -8.65 6.81
C THR A 366 -33.24 -9.05 6.28
N TRP A 367 -33.81 -8.31 5.31
CA TRP A 367 -35.13 -8.62 4.72
C TRP A 367 -35.11 -9.81 3.77
N HIS A 368 -33.95 -10.39 3.43
CA HIS A 368 -33.87 -11.47 2.47
C HIS A 368 -34.43 -12.80 3.05
N PRO A 369 -35.22 -13.59 2.29
CA PRO A 369 -35.84 -14.82 2.79
C PRO A 369 -34.85 -15.89 3.29
N ASP A 370 -33.67 -15.98 2.67
CA ASP A 370 -32.58 -16.90 3.03
C ASP A 370 -31.65 -16.39 4.15
N ILE A 371 -32.00 -15.32 4.87
CA ILE A 371 -31.12 -14.68 5.84
C ILE A 371 -30.65 -15.61 6.96
N GLU A 372 -31.53 -16.44 7.51
CA GLU A 372 -31.17 -17.38 8.60
C GLU A 372 -30.18 -18.45 8.14
N LYS A 373 -30.34 -18.94 6.89
CA LYS A 373 -29.41 -19.89 6.27
C LYS A 373 -28.04 -19.22 6.04
N PHE A 374 -28.05 -17.96 5.61
CA PHE A 374 -26.82 -17.19 5.41
C PHE A 374 -26.07 -16.94 6.73
N ILE A 375 -26.77 -16.59 7.80
CA ILE A 375 -26.16 -16.34 9.12
C ILE A 375 -25.48 -17.60 9.68
N THR A 376 -26.05 -18.77 9.42
CA THR A 376 -25.57 -20.04 10.01
C THR A 376 -24.58 -20.80 9.14
N ASN A 377 -24.36 -20.38 7.89
CA ASN A 377 -23.62 -21.17 6.89
C ASN A 377 -22.16 -21.48 7.27
N LYS A 378 -21.46 -20.56 7.93
CA LYS A 378 -20.05 -20.68 8.33
C LYS A 378 -19.84 -21.19 9.75
N THR A 379 -20.92 -21.57 10.44
CA THR A 379 -20.81 -22.24 11.75
C THR A 379 -20.26 -23.67 11.66
N GLN A 380 -20.13 -24.19 10.42
CA GLN A 380 -19.49 -25.46 10.10
C GLN A 380 -18.15 -25.20 9.39
N PRO A 381 -17.04 -25.82 9.84
CA PRO A 381 -15.75 -25.74 9.15
C PRO A 381 -15.84 -26.20 7.68
N GLY A 382 -15.02 -25.62 6.80
CA GLY A 382 -14.95 -26.00 5.38
C GLY A 382 -15.96 -25.29 4.47
N ILE A 383 -16.91 -24.52 5.01
CA ILE A 383 -17.89 -23.78 4.22
C ILE A 383 -17.41 -22.34 3.98
N LEU A 384 -17.38 -21.91 2.71
CA LEU A 384 -17.08 -20.54 2.29
C LEU A 384 -15.77 -19.97 2.89
N GLU A 385 -14.71 -20.77 2.94
CA GLU A 385 -13.42 -20.39 3.56
C GLU A 385 -12.70 -19.20 2.89
N ASN A 386 -13.09 -18.83 1.67
CA ASN A 386 -12.54 -17.66 0.98
C ASN A 386 -13.41 -16.40 1.11
N PHE A 387 -14.49 -16.46 1.90
CA PHE A 387 -15.38 -15.34 2.16
C PHE A 387 -15.23 -14.85 3.59
N ASN A 388 -15.30 -13.54 3.76
CA ASN A 388 -15.90 -12.92 4.92
C ASN A 388 -17.41 -12.79 4.64
N VAL A 389 -18.27 -13.00 5.63
CA VAL A 389 -19.71 -12.77 5.48
C VAL A 389 -20.23 -11.70 6.45
N SER A 390 -21.16 -10.87 6.00
CA SER A 390 -21.78 -9.83 6.83
C SER A 390 -23.25 -9.64 6.50
N VAL A 391 -24.05 -9.35 7.52
CA VAL A 391 -25.46 -9.05 7.38
C VAL A 391 -25.64 -7.54 7.19
N GLY A 392 -26.33 -7.16 6.11
CA GLY A 392 -26.68 -5.78 5.81
C GLY A 392 -27.97 -5.37 6.52
N VAL A 393 -27.91 -4.35 7.36
CA VAL A 393 -29.02 -3.86 8.18
C VAL A 393 -29.46 -2.48 7.70
N TRP A 394 -30.77 -2.26 7.69
CA TRP A 394 -31.42 -0.99 7.39
C TRP A 394 -32.25 -0.51 8.57
N GLU A 395 -32.74 0.72 8.48
CA GLU A 395 -33.55 1.37 9.52
C GLU A 395 -34.80 0.55 9.89
N ASP A 396 -35.46 -0.11 8.94
CA ASP A 396 -36.67 -0.91 9.17
C ASP A 396 -36.43 -2.09 10.13
N PHE A 397 -35.27 -2.74 10.04
CA PHE A 397 -34.88 -3.78 10.98
C PHE A 397 -34.66 -3.22 12.38
N TRP A 398 -34.04 -2.04 12.51
CA TRP A 398 -33.88 -1.39 13.81
C TRP A 398 -35.21 -0.99 14.43
N GLN A 399 -36.14 -0.48 13.63
CA GLN A 399 -37.50 -0.19 14.08
C GLN A 399 -38.18 -1.44 14.62
N ALA A 400 -38.08 -2.58 13.90
CA ALA A 400 -38.63 -3.85 14.35
C ALA A 400 -37.88 -4.45 15.56
N LEU A 401 -36.62 -4.11 15.78
CA LEU A 401 -35.83 -4.66 16.89
C LEU A 401 -36.04 -3.86 18.19
N VAL A 402 -36.01 -2.54 18.11
CA VAL A 402 -35.94 -1.64 19.26
C VAL A 402 -37.30 -1.05 19.60
N ASN A 403 -38.13 -0.77 18.59
CA ASN A 403 -39.34 0.04 18.75
C ASN A 403 -40.63 -0.80 18.79
N THR A 404 -40.53 -2.12 18.76
CA THR A 404 -41.67 -3.03 18.92
C THR A 404 -41.41 -4.04 20.04
N GLU A 405 -42.46 -4.44 20.75
CA GLU A 405 -42.37 -5.47 21.79
C GLU A 405 -42.39 -6.89 21.21
N ASP A 406 -43.09 -7.11 20.09
CA ASP A 406 -43.24 -8.43 19.48
C ASP A 406 -42.11 -8.81 18.49
N GLY A 407 -41.25 -7.85 18.15
CA GLY A 407 -40.11 -8.05 17.28
C GLY A 407 -40.48 -8.44 15.84
N LYS A 408 -41.72 -8.25 15.38
CA LYS A 408 -42.13 -8.75 14.06
C LYS A 408 -41.38 -8.06 12.92
N TYR A 409 -40.78 -8.86 12.05
CA TYR A 409 -40.03 -8.39 10.90
C TYR A 409 -40.34 -9.20 9.65
N MET A 410 -40.69 -8.50 8.56
CA MET A 410 -41.17 -9.11 7.32
C MET A 410 -40.03 -9.35 6.33
N LEU A 411 -39.80 -10.61 5.98
CA LEU A 411 -38.93 -10.99 4.86
C LEU A 411 -39.66 -10.77 3.54
N ARG A 412 -38.92 -10.29 2.53
CA ARG A 412 -39.47 -9.79 1.27
C ARG A 412 -38.87 -10.50 0.08
N ASN A 413 -39.69 -10.74 -0.94
CA ASN A 413 -39.22 -11.28 -2.21
C ASN A 413 -38.24 -10.29 -2.86
N PRO A 414 -37.02 -10.73 -3.27
CA PRO A 414 -36.05 -9.85 -3.90
C PRO A 414 -36.55 -9.14 -5.17
N ARG A 415 -37.44 -9.78 -5.95
CA ARG A 415 -37.90 -9.33 -7.28
C ARG A 415 -38.96 -8.24 -7.23
N ASP A 416 -39.99 -8.40 -6.40
CA ASP A 416 -41.15 -7.49 -6.34
C ASP A 416 -41.38 -6.86 -4.96
N LYS A 417 -40.55 -7.20 -3.97
CA LYS A 417 -40.61 -6.73 -2.58
C LYS A 417 -41.90 -7.13 -1.83
N SER A 418 -42.66 -8.08 -2.38
CA SER A 418 -43.85 -8.64 -1.73
C SER A 418 -43.48 -9.37 -0.42
N PRO A 419 -44.38 -9.37 0.58
CA PRO A 419 -44.16 -10.07 1.84
C PRO A 419 -44.15 -11.59 1.61
N ILE A 420 -43.15 -12.29 2.18
CA ILE A 420 -43.00 -13.75 2.04
C ILE A 420 -43.22 -14.44 3.39
N ARG A 421 -42.50 -14.03 4.42
CA ARG A 421 -42.50 -14.67 5.74
C ARG A 421 -42.17 -13.67 6.82
N GLU A 422 -42.90 -13.72 7.93
CA GLU A 422 -42.57 -12.96 9.13
C GLU A 422 -41.62 -13.76 10.03
N ILE A 423 -40.63 -13.08 10.61
CA ILE A 423 -39.72 -13.62 11.62
C ILE A 423 -39.66 -12.67 12.83
N ASN A 424 -39.04 -13.12 13.91
CA ASN A 424 -38.77 -12.28 15.07
C ASN A 424 -37.35 -11.68 15.01
N SER A 425 -37.26 -10.35 15.07
CA SER A 425 -36.03 -9.56 14.99
C SER A 425 -35.10 -9.80 16.18
N HIS A 426 -35.64 -10.00 17.39
CA HIS A 426 -34.86 -10.35 18.59
C HIS A 426 -34.15 -11.69 18.41
N GLN A 427 -34.86 -12.69 17.88
CA GLN A 427 -34.27 -14.01 17.56
C GLN A 427 -33.23 -13.91 16.44
N LEU A 428 -33.46 -13.07 15.42
CA LEU A 428 -32.50 -12.90 14.33
C LEU A 428 -31.20 -12.26 14.83
N ILE A 429 -31.26 -11.24 15.67
CA ILE A 429 -30.05 -10.61 16.21
C ILE A 429 -29.30 -11.55 17.16
N ASP A 430 -30.02 -12.36 17.96
CA ASP A 430 -29.42 -13.40 18.80
C ASP A 430 -28.72 -14.47 17.96
N LEU A 431 -29.33 -14.87 16.84
CA LEU A 431 -28.73 -15.82 15.90
C LEU A 431 -27.45 -15.25 15.27
N ILE A 432 -27.46 -13.97 14.88
CA ILE A 432 -26.28 -13.27 14.37
C ILE A 432 -25.16 -13.27 15.43
N ALA A 433 -25.48 -12.87 16.66
CA ALA A 433 -24.51 -12.80 17.75
C ALA A 433 -23.94 -14.17 18.10
N LEU A 434 -24.78 -15.21 18.17
CA LEU A 434 -24.36 -16.57 18.48
C LEU A 434 -23.48 -17.16 17.37
N SER A 435 -23.84 -16.97 16.10
CA SER A 435 -23.00 -17.37 14.96
C SER A 435 -21.67 -16.63 14.98
N ALA A 436 -21.67 -15.31 15.19
CA ALA A 436 -20.46 -14.51 15.28
C ALA A 436 -19.55 -14.97 16.42
N TRP A 437 -20.10 -15.29 17.59
CA TRP A 437 -19.34 -15.87 18.70
C TRP A 437 -18.72 -17.23 18.34
N LYS A 438 -19.45 -18.07 17.60
CA LYS A 438 -19.01 -19.42 17.24
C LYS A 438 -17.97 -19.46 16.11
N SER A 439 -18.11 -18.60 15.09
CA SER A 439 -17.30 -18.64 13.85
C SER A 439 -16.58 -17.33 13.51
N ALA A 440 -16.63 -16.31 14.38
CA ALA A 440 -16.17 -14.94 14.10
C ALA A 440 -16.96 -14.22 12.98
N GLU A 441 -18.08 -14.80 12.54
CA GLU A 441 -18.91 -14.36 11.43
C GLU A 441 -20.37 -14.78 11.64
N PRO A 442 -21.36 -14.03 11.11
CA PRO A 442 -21.21 -12.87 10.23
C PRO A 442 -20.91 -11.57 10.98
N GLY A 443 -20.30 -10.61 10.27
CA GLY A 443 -20.26 -9.20 10.68
C GLY A 443 -21.60 -8.48 10.45
N LEU A 444 -21.66 -7.20 10.82
CA LEU A 444 -22.82 -6.32 10.58
C LEU A 444 -22.40 -5.10 9.76
N ILE A 445 -23.23 -4.73 8.78
CA ILE A 445 -23.05 -3.52 7.95
C ILE A 445 -24.32 -2.68 8.06
N PHE A 446 -24.19 -1.44 8.51
CA PHE A 446 -25.32 -0.53 8.75
C PHE A 446 -25.53 0.37 7.53
N PHE A 447 -26.36 -0.08 6.59
CA PHE A 447 -26.57 0.62 5.31
C PHE A 447 -27.33 1.93 5.46
N ASP A 448 -28.20 2.04 6.46
CA ASP A 448 -28.83 3.29 6.85
C ASP A 448 -27.79 4.36 7.21
N LEU A 449 -26.84 4.04 8.11
CA LEU A 449 -25.79 4.96 8.52
C LEU A 449 -24.80 5.27 7.39
N ILE A 450 -24.40 4.27 6.61
CA ILE A 450 -23.52 4.47 5.45
C ILE A 450 -24.17 5.45 4.46
N ASN A 451 -25.47 5.27 4.19
CA ASN A 451 -26.18 6.08 3.20
C ASN A 451 -26.59 7.46 3.73
N LYS A 452 -26.73 7.64 5.04
CA LYS A 452 -26.92 8.96 5.66
C LYS A 452 -25.79 9.93 5.31
N TYR A 453 -24.56 9.44 5.18
CA TYR A 453 -23.37 10.24 4.84
C TYR A 453 -22.86 10.03 3.42
N ASN A 454 -23.66 9.38 2.56
CA ASN A 454 -23.28 9.06 1.19
C ASN A 454 -23.47 10.26 0.26
N VAL A 455 -22.39 11.01 0.05
CA VAL A 455 -22.36 12.17 -0.84
C VAL A 455 -22.57 11.84 -2.33
N PHE A 456 -22.46 10.57 -2.72
CA PHE A 456 -22.61 10.11 -4.10
C PHE A 456 -24.02 9.61 -4.43
N ALA A 457 -24.91 9.42 -3.45
CA ALA A 457 -26.22 8.80 -3.65
C ALA A 457 -27.02 9.45 -4.80
N LYS A 458 -27.04 10.79 -4.84
CA LYS A 458 -27.74 11.54 -5.89
C LYS A 458 -27.11 11.35 -7.28
N ALA A 459 -25.78 11.35 -7.35
CA ALA A 459 -25.06 11.21 -8.62
C ALA A 459 -25.15 9.79 -9.18
N ARG A 460 -25.18 8.78 -8.31
CA ARG A 460 -25.31 7.38 -8.68
C ARG A 460 -26.76 6.90 -8.83
N GLY A 461 -27.73 7.66 -8.32
CA GLY A 461 -29.15 7.33 -8.39
C GLY A 461 -29.54 6.10 -7.55
N MET A 462 -28.66 5.65 -6.65
CA MET A 462 -28.87 4.45 -5.84
C MET A 462 -28.08 4.53 -4.53
N PRO A 463 -28.44 3.76 -3.49
CA PRO A 463 -27.66 3.69 -2.26
C PRO A 463 -26.44 2.77 -2.40
N LEU A 464 -25.48 2.93 -1.50
CA LEU A 464 -24.41 1.96 -1.26
C LEU A 464 -25.01 0.72 -0.59
N ARG A 465 -24.75 -0.44 -1.18
CA ARG A 465 -25.23 -1.75 -0.71
C ARG A 465 -24.11 -2.77 -0.56
N ALA A 466 -22.85 -2.36 -0.65
CA ALA A 466 -21.72 -3.28 -0.53
C ALA A 466 -20.46 -2.58 0.00
N THR A 467 -19.55 -3.40 0.51
CA THR A 467 -18.21 -2.99 0.95
C THR A 467 -17.17 -3.88 0.31
N ASN A 468 -15.91 -3.45 0.31
CA ASN A 468 -14.78 -4.32 0.02
C ASN A 468 -14.64 -5.48 1.06
N PRO A 469 -13.74 -6.47 0.83
CA PRO A 469 -13.50 -7.62 1.71
C PRO A 469 -13.28 -7.33 3.20
N CYS A 470 -12.74 -6.14 3.53
CA CYS A 470 -12.35 -5.77 4.88
C CYS A 470 -13.39 -4.86 5.58
N GLY A 471 -14.49 -4.49 4.91
CA GLY A 471 -15.61 -3.74 5.49
C GLY A 471 -15.38 -2.24 5.68
N GLU A 472 -14.18 -1.73 5.44
CA GLU A 472 -13.78 -0.34 5.67
C GLU A 472 -14.16 0.62 4.53
N GLN A 473 -14.37 0.11 3.31
CA GLN A 473 -14.72 0.94 2.17
C GLN A 473 -16.02 0.48 1.52
N SER A 474 -17.09 1.23 1.78
CA SER A 474 -18.38 1.08 1.08
C SER A 474 -18.25 1.58 -0.35
N LEU A 475 -18.56 0.76 -1.35
CA LEU A 475 -18.32 1.04 -2.77
C LEU A 475 -19.57 0.70 -3.59
N TYR A 476 -19.79 1.45 -4.68
CA TYR A 476 -20.79 1.06 -5.69
C TYR A 476 -20.24 -0.10 -6.53
N PRO A 477 -21.12 -0.82 -7.26
CA PRO A 477 -20.67 -1.84 -8.20
C PRO A 477 -19.59 -1.34 -9.15
N TYR A 478 -18.57 -2.17 -9.33
CA TYR A 478 -17.37 -1.94 -10.12
C TYR A 478 -16.45 -0.82 -9.63
N GLU A 479 -16.70 -0.17 -8.49
CA GLU A 479 -15.73 0.78 -7.93
C GLU A 479 -14.54 0.08 -7.27
N SER A 480 -13.39 0.77 -7.24
CA SER A 480 -12.13 0.26 -6.70
C SER A 480 -11.72 0.92 -5.38
N CYS A 481 -10.93 0.16 -4.63
CA CYS A 481 -10.38 0.50 -3.33
C CYS A 481 -8.92 0.97 -3.48
N ASN A 482 -8.73 2.30 -3.57
CA ASN A 482 -7.42 2.95 -3.69
C ASN A 482 -6.96 3.44 -2.32
N LEU A 483 -6.11 2.65 -1.66
CA LEU A 483 -5.78 2.83 -0.25
C LEU A 483 -4.32 3.24 -0.01
N GLY A 484 -4.10 3.96 1.08
CA GLY A 484 -2.80 4.17 1.70
C GLY A 484 -2.95 4.55 3.16
N SER A 485 -1.86 4.56 3.92
CA SER A 485 -1.92 4.86 5.36
C SER A 485 -0.78 5.77 5.79
N ILE A 486 -1.11 6.81 6.56
CA ILE A 486 -0.16 7.72 7.19
C ILE A 486 0.30 7.12 8.51
N ASN A 487 1.60 7.12 8.77
CA ASN A 487 2.17 6.68 10.03
C ASN A 487 2.14 7.79 11.07
N LEU A 488 1.22 7.73 12.03
CA LEU A 488 1.07 8.77 13.05
C LEU A 488 2.26 8.80 14.02
N ALA A 489 2.92 7.66 14.26
CA ALA A 489 4.08 7.59 15.15
C ALA A 489 5.27 8.42 14.64
N ASN A 490 5.37 8.62 13.32
CA ASN A 490 6.40 9.47 12.71
C ASN A 490 6.13 10.97 12.83
N LEU A 491 4.92 11.34 13.24
CA LEU A 491 4.44 12.72 13.33
C LEU A 491 4.46 13.26 14.77
N VAL A 492 5.33 12.69 15.61
CA VAL A 492 5.52 13.13 16.99
C VAL A 492 6.91 13.72 17.16
N LYS A 493 6.99 14.90 17.78
CA LYS A 493 8.24 15.58 18.11
C LYS A 493 8.46 15.55 19.61
N ARG A 494 9.70 15.30 20.03
CA ARG A 494 10.12 15.47 21.42
C ARG A 494 10.52 16.93 21.66
N LYS A 495 9.86 17.59 22.61
CA LYS A 495 10.16 18.95 23.08
C LYS A 495 11.43 18.96 23.93
N ALA A 496 11.99 20.16 24.13
CA ALA A 496 13.19 20.37 24.93
C ALA A 496 13.01 19.99 26.41
N ASP A 497 11.78 20.08 26.93
CA ASP A 497 11.38 19.64 28.27
C ASP A 497 11.22 18.11 28.40
N GLY A 498 11.43 17.37 27.30
CA GLY A 498 11.31 15.92 27.23
C GLY A 498 9.91 15.40 26.93
N GLN A 499 8.88 16.26 26.87
CA GLN A 499 7.51 15.88 26.49
C GLN A 499 7.40 15.62 24.98
N TYR A 500 6.31 14.96 24.57
CA TYR A 500 6.01 14.71 23.17
C TYR A 500 4.82 15.56 22.71
N GLU A 501 4.90 16.07 21.49
CA GLU A 501 3.83 16.83 20.84
C GLU A 501 3.60 16.33 19.43
N PHE A 502 2.34 16.26 19.04
CA PHE A 502 1.95 15.88 17.69
C PHE A 502 2.16 17.04 16.70
N ASP A 503 2.79 16.74 15.57
CA ASP A 503 3.14 17.68 14.51
C ASP A 503 1.97 17.87 13.53
N TRP A 504 0.98 18.66 13.96
CA TRP A 504 -0.23 18.93 13.19
C TRP A 504 0.05 19.53 11.80
N GLN A 505 1.06 20.39 11.68
CA GLN A 505 1.42 21.01 10.41
C GLN A 505 1.95 19.95 9.42
N ARG A 506 2.90 19.12 9.85
CA ARG A 506 3.42 18.04 8.99
C ARG A 506 2.32 17.03 8.65
N TYR A 507 1.39 16.75 9.57
CA TYR A 507 0.24 15.91 9.28
C TYR A 507 -0.63 16.48 8.15
N GLU A 508 -0.97 17.77 8.20
CA GLU A 508 -1.73 18.44 7.14
C GLU A 508 -0.99 18.35 5.79
N GLU A 509 0.31 18.64 5.77
CA GLU A 509 1.13 18.55 4.56
C GLU A 509 1.17 17.13 4.00
N THR A 510 1.31 16.11 4.87
CA THR A 510 1.27 14.69 4.47
C THR A 510 -0.09 14.31 3.91
N ILE A 511 -1.21 14.74 4.51
CA ILE A 511 -2.56 14.48 3.97
C ILE A 511 -2.70 15.03 2.55
N ARG A 512 -2.26 16.28 2.30
CA ARG A 512 -2.37 16.91 0.98
C ARG A 512 -1.59 16.13 -0.08
N LYS A 513 -0.33 15.78 0.22
CA LYS A 513 0.55 15.06 -0.71
C LYS A 513 0.04 13.64 -0.98
N THR A 514 -0.38 12.92 0.06
CA THR A 514 -0.87 11.54 -0.06
C THR A 514 -2.24 11.43 -0.70
N THR A 515 -3.11 12.43 -0.51
CA THR A 515 -4.36 12.56 -1.27
C THR A 515 -4.08 12.66 -2.77
N ARG A 516 -3.14 13.52 -3.18
CA ARG A 516 -2.73 13.63 -4.58
C ARG A 516 -2.08 12.34 -5.11
N PHE A 517 -1.22 11.70 -4.29
CA PHE A 517 -0.63 10.41 -4.60
C PHE A 517 -1.71 9.37 -4.95
N LEU A 518 -2.72 9.21 -4.07
CA LEU A 518 -3.80 8.23 -4.27
C LEU A 518 -4.73 8.61 -5.44
N ASP A 519 -4.91 9.90 -5.71
CA ASP A 519 -5.65 10.37 -6.88
C ASP A 519 -4.92 9.98 -8.19
N ASN A 520 -3.60 10.15 -8.26
CA ASN A 520 -2.79 9.71 -9.40
C ASN A 520 -2.81 8.19 -9.57
N ILE A 521 -2.93 7.41 -8.49
CA ILE A 521 -3.08 5.95 -8.58
C ILE A 521 -4.32 5.59 -9.41
N ILE A 522 -5.43 6.31 -9.30
CA ILE A 522 -6.65 6.02 -10.08
C ILE A 522 -6.39 6.10 -11.57
N ASP A 523 -5.62 7.11 -12.00
CA ASP A 523 -5.31 7.37 -13.41
C ASP A 523 -4.27 6.39 -13.97
N MET A 524 -3.26 6.05 -13.16
CA MET A 524 -2.12 5.23 -13.57
C MET A 524 -2.37 3.72 -13.45
N ASN A 525 -3.49 3.32 -12.83
CA ASN A 525 -3.84 1.93 -12.61
C ASN A 525 -4.23 1.21 -13.91
N HIS A 526 -3.78 -0.03 -14.04
CA HIS A 526 -4.25 -0.94 -15.07
C HIS A 526 -5.32 -1.87 -14.49
N TYR A 527 -6.58 -1.48 -14.64
CA TYR A 527 -7.72 -2.24 -14.15
C TYR A 527 -7.95 -3.52 -14.97
N PRO A 528 -8.31 -4.64 -14.31
CA PRO A 528 -8.50 -5.93 -14.97
C PRO A 528 -9.79 -6.01 -15.80
N VAL A 529 -10.77 -5.16 -15.49
CA VAL A 529 -12.11 -5.13 -16.07
C VAL A 529 -12.44 -3.69 -16.47
N GLN A 530 -13.02 -3.49 -17.65
CA GLN A 530 -13.25 -2.16 -18.23
C GLN A 530 -14.25 -1.33 -17.41
N GLU A 531 -15.31 -1.97 -16.91
CA GLU A 531 -16.32 -1.34 -16.07
C GLU A 531 -15.70 -0.77 -14.79
N ILE A 532 -14.67 -1.44 -14.26
CA ILE A 532 -13.93 -0.94 -13.09
C ILE A 532 -13.11 0.30 -13.44
N ASP A 533 -12.45 0.30 -14.60
CA ASP A 533 -11.68 1.46 -15.08
C ASP A 533 -12.59 2.69 -15.18
N VAL A 534 -13.76 2.54 -15.80
CA VAL A 534 -14.74 3.61 -15.96
C VAL A 534 -15.26 4.08 -14.59
N ALA A 535 -15.82 3.18 -13.78
CA ALA A 535 -16.45 3.54 -12.51
C ALA A 535 -15.46 4.19 -11.52
N SER A 536 -14.22 3.70 -11.50
CA SER A 536 -13.16 4.24 -10.63
C SER A 536 -12.72 5.64 -11.06
N LYS A 537 -12.57 5.88 -12.37
CA LYS A 537 -12.18 7.21 -12.89
C LYS A 537 -13.30 8.25 -12.82
N GLU A 538 -14.55 7.82 -12.84
CA GLU A 538 -15.70 8.71 -12.64
C GLU A 538 -15.85 9.16 -11.20
N SER A 539 -15.73 8.22 -10.24
CA SER A 539 -15.94 8.52 -8.82
C SER A 539 -14.70 9.06 -8.12
N ARG A 540 -13.51 8.71 -8.62
CA ARG A 540 -12.19 9.04 -8.06
C ARG A 540 -12.08 8.82 -6.55
N ARG A 541 -12.68 7.73 -6.05
CA ARG A 541 -12.70 7.43 -4.62
C ARG A 541 -11.36 6.89 -4.14
N ILE A 542 -10.89 7.45 -3.03
CA ILE A 542 -9.69 7.04 -2.32
C ILE A 542 -10.02 6.71 -0.86
N GLY A 543 -9.19 5.90 -0.21
CA GLY A 543 -9.25 5.63 1.23
C GLY A 543 -7.89 5.88 1.87
N LEU A 544 -7.71 7.09 2.40
CA LEU A 544 -6.52 7.46 3.16
C LEU A 544 -6.75 7.14 4.64
N GLY A 545 -6.10 6.08 5.12
CA GLY A 545 -6.14 5.65 6.51
C GLY A 545 -4.94 6.13 7.32
N VAL A 546 -4.82 5.57 8.52
CA VAL A 546 -3.72 5.81 9.45
C VAL A 546 -3.17 4.49 10.01
N MET A 547 -1.91 4.50 10.42
CA MET A 547 -1.25 3.43 11.15
C MET A 547 -0.40 4.01 12.29
N GLY A 548 0.08 3.16 13.20
CA GLY A 548 0.90 3.61 14.34
C GLY A 548 0.11 4.31 15.44
N VAL A 549 -1.22 4.11 15.50
CA VAL A 549 -2.08 4.74 16.53
C VAL A 549 -1.75 4.23 17.93
N ALA A 550 -1.36 2.96 18.08
CA ALA A 550 -0.99 2.39 19.37
C ALA A 550 0.47 2.71 19.77
N ASP A 551 1.31 3.06 18.80
CA ASP A 551 2.69 3.51 19.02
C ASP A 551 2.76 4.99 19.44
N LEU A 552 1.78 5.79 18.98
CA LEU A 552 1.51 7.16 19.40
C LEU A 552 0.98 7.20 20.84
#